data_AF-A0A4V3FSD3-F1
#
_entry.id   AF-A0A4V3FSD3-F1
#
_cell.length_a   1.000
_cell.length_b   1.000
_cell.length_c   1.000
_cell.angle_alpha   90.00
_cell.angle_beta   90.00
_cell.angle_gamma   90.00
#
_symmetry.space_group_name_H-M   'P 1'
#
loop_
_entity.id
_entity.type
_entity.pdbx_description
1 polymer ?
#
loop_
_entity_poly.entity_id
_entity_poly.type
_entity_poly.pdbx_seq_one_letter_code
_entity_poly.pdbx_strand_id
1 'polypeptide(L)'
;MPSTVATAPVGQVAVVTSAMMGVTCTAGALGTWAAWHRYGVAVAYVAGEPGTGVADYVGAANTAANVNVLWLMAYAVTCVTFLTWSWRARLNAEQLTPVPHRLARGWVVAGWVVPAFPLIAMEDVWRTSRPDVPSGVEHARSLPRAPLVRYWWCAAMACVLAGVWLVATVEGEATLDALLNTASAMTVLAVLQTVAAGLAVPMIRQITRWQSPNTPPELH
;
A
#
# COMPACT_ATOMS: atom_id res chain seq x y z
N MET A 1 10.10 39.53 9.02
CA MET A 1 9.17 38.85 8.08
C MET A 1 9.28 37.36 8.36
N PRO A 2 8.19 36.62 8.60
CA PRO A 2 8.29 35.16 8.69
C PRO A 2 8.68 34.65 7.31
N SER A 3 9.87 34.06 7.20
CA SER A 3 10.29 33.37 5.98
C SER A 3 9.31 32.23 5.73
N THR A 4 8.49 32.36 4.70
CA THR A 4 7.65 31.27 4.21
C THR A 4 8.58 30.16 3.71
N VAL A 5 8.76 29.13 4.53
CA VAL A 5 9.55 27.95 4.15
C VAL A 5 8.89 27.34 2.91
N ALA A 6 9.61 27.31 1.79
CA ALA A 6 9.09 26.81 0.52
C ALA A 6 9.00 25.28 0.55
N THR A 7 7.81 24.74 0.83
CA THR A 7 7.55 23.30 0.84
C THR A 7 7.32 22.76 -0.57
N ALA A 8 7.76 21.53 -0.84
CA ALA A 8 7.50 20.83 -2.09
C ALA A 8 6.00 20.51 -2.25
N PRO A 9 5.45 20.50 -3.48
CA PRO A 9 4.05 20.23 -3.72
C PRO A 9 3.71 18.75 -3.44
N VAL A 10 3.23 18.48 -2.22
CA VAL A 10 2.84 17.15 -1.73
C VAL A 10 1.37 16.84 -1.97
N GLY A 11 0.50 17.85 -2.02
CA GLY A 11 -0.95 17.70 -2.13
C GLY A 11 -1.42 16.95 -3.38
N GLN A 12 -0.94 17.35 -4.56
CA GLN A 12 -1.31 16.69 -5.82
C GLN A 12 -0.89 15.23 -5.85
N VAL A 13 0.35 14.93 -5.42
CA VAL A 13 0.87 13.55 -5.39
C VAL A 13 0.10 12.70 -4.37
N ALA A 14 -0.28 13.27 -3.23
CA ALA A 14 -1.11 12.60 -2.23
C ALA A 14 -2.49 12.19 -2.77
N VAL A 15 -3.13 13.06 -3.56
CA VAL A 15 -4.41 12.76 -4.22
C VAL A 15 -4.25 11.63 -5.24
N VAL A 16 -3.26 11.73 -6.13
CA VAL A 16 -2.97 10.69 -7.13
C VAL A 16 -2.68 9.35 -6.46
N THR A 17 -1.83 9.34 -5.43
CA THR A 17 -1.48 8.13 -4.68
C THR A 17 -2.71 7.50 -4.03
N SER A 18 -3.57 8.32 -3.40
CA SER A 18 -4.80 7.82 -2.77
C SER A 18 -5.78 7.24 -3.79
N ALA A 19 -5.92 7.88 -4.95
CA ALA A 19 -6.76 7.37 -6.04
C ALA A 19 -6.23 6.03 -6.59
N MET A 20 -4.92 5.95 -6.81
CA MET A 20 -4.25 4.73 -7.29
C MET A 20 -4.33 3.57 -6.30
N MET A 21 -4.30 3.83 -4.99
CA MET A 21 -4.60 2.82 -3.97
C MET A 21 -6.01 2.27 -4.13
N GLY A 22 -7.00 3.14 -4.39
CA GLY A 22 -8.38 2.72 -4.69
C GLY A 22 -8.46 1.83 -5.93
N VAL A 23 -7.83 2.25 -7.04
CA VAL A 23 -7.76 1.46 -8.29
C VAL A 23 -7.15 0.09 -8.04
N THR A 24 -6.06 0.03 -7.28
CA THR A 24 -5.37 -1.24 -6.96
C THR A 24 -6.24 -2.16 -6.10
N CYS A 25 -7.02 -1.61 -5.15
CA CYS A 25 -8.00 -2.40 -4.39
C CYS A 25 -9.13 -2.93 -5.27
N THR A 26 -9.64 -2.14 -6.21
CA THR A 26 -10.65 -2.60 -7.18
C THR A 26 -10.10 -3.71 -8.08
N ALA A 27 -8.88 -3.55 -8.61
CA ALA A 27 -8.22 -4.59 -9.39
C ALA A 27 -7.98 -5.86 -8.57
N GLY A 28 -7.66 -5.73 -7.27
CA GLY A 28 -7.52 -6.86 -6.35
C GLY A 28 -8.83 -7.61 -6.15
N ALA A 29 -9.94 -6.90 -5.97
CA ALA A 29 -11.28 -7.50 -5.87
C ALA A 29 -11.69 -8.22 -7.17
N LEU A 30 -11.35 -7.66 -8.34
CA LEU A 30 -11.52 -8.34 -9.62
C LEU A 30 -10.65 -9.60 -9.70
N GLY A 31 -9.43 -9.57 -9.17
CA GLY A 31 -8.56 -10.75 -9.09
C GLY A 31 -9.15 -11.86 -8.24
N THR A 32 -9.71 -11.51 -7.09
CA THR A 32 -10.47 -12.45 -6.24
C THR A 32 -11.65 -13.05 -7.00
N TRP A 33 -12.46 -12.20 -7.65
CA TRP A 33 -13.58 -12.69 -8.47
C TRP A 33 -13.11 -13.65 -9.57
N ALA A 34 -12.04 -13.30 -10.30
CA ALA A 34 -11.54 -14.15 -11.38
C ALA A 34 -11.02 -15.50 -10.88
N ALA A 35 -10.43 -15.54 -9.68
CA ALA A 35 -10.01 -16.78 -9.04
C ALA A 35 -11.21 -17.69 -8.66
N TRP A 36 -12.27 -17.12 -8.07
CA TRP A 36 -13.50 -17.85 -7.78
C TRP A 36 -14.23 -18.30 -9.04
N HIS A 37 -14.25 -17.47 -10.09
CA HIS A 37 -14.82 -17.82 -11.38
C HIS A 37 -14.09 -19.01 -12.00
N ARG A 38 -12.74 -18.99 -12.01
CA ARG A 38 -11.93 -20.11 -12.48
C ARG A 38 -12.17 -21.40 -11.69
N TYR A 39 -12.27 -21.31 -10.37
CA TYR A 39 -12.63 -22.46 -9.53
C TYR A 39 -14.01 -23.03 -9.89
N GLY A 40 -15.03 -22.17 -10.03
CA GLY A 40 -16.38 -22.60 -10.40
C GLY A 40 -16.45 -23.29 -11.75
N VAL A 41 -15.76 -22.76 -12.77
CA VAL A 41 -15.67 -23.41 -14.09
C VAL A 41 -14.96 -24.76 -14.01
N ALA A 42 -13.91 -24.88 -13.20
CA ALA A 42 -13.22 -26.15 -13.00
C ALA A 42 -14.12 -27.21 -12.34
N VAL A 43 -14.93 -26.82 -11.35
CA VAL A 43 -15.91 -27.71 -10.72
C VAL A 43 -16.94 -28.20 -11.74
N ALA A 44 -17.53 -27.30 -12.52
CA ALA A 44 -18.50 -27.66 -13.57
C ALA A 44 -17.90 -28.57 -14.65
N TYR A 45 -16.65 -28.31 -15.04
CA TYR A 45 -15.91 -29.14 -15.99
C TYR A 45 -15.70 -30.57 -15.45
N VAL A 46 -15.24 -30.71 -14.20
CA VAL A 46 -15.04 -32.04 -13.57
C VAL A 46 -16.35 -32.77 -13.36
N ALA A 47 -17.44 -32.06 -13.06
CA ALA A 47 -18.78 -32.63 -12.92
C ALA A 47 -19.41 -33.07 -14.25
N GLY A 48 -18.80 -32.70 -15.40
CA GLY A 48 -19.31 -33.04 -16.73
C GLY A 48 -20.58 -32.27 -17.09
N GLU A 49 -20.74 -31.03 -16.61
CA GLU A 49 -21.93 -30.24 -16.92
C GLU A 49 -22.07 -29.94 -18.42
N PRO A 50 -23.27 -30.10 -19.01
CA PRO A 50 -23.49 -29.81 -20.42
C PRO A 50 -23.09 -28.39 -20.78
N GLY A 51 -22.27 -28.24 -21.84
CA GLY A 51 -21.83 -26.94 -22.33
C GLY A 51 -20.59 -26.36 -21.65
N THR A 52 -20.01 -27.04 -20.65
CA THR A 52 -18.73 -26.64 -20.05
C THR A 52 -17.60 -27.52 -20.59
N GLY A 53 -16.66 -26.92 -21.32
CA GLY A 53 -15.53 -27.61 -21.92
C GLY A 53 -14.17 -27.04 -21.53
N VAL A 54 -13.13 -27.59 -22.15
CA VAL A 54 -11.74 -27.12 -21.98
C VAL A 54 -11.60 -25.64 -22.36
N ALA A 55 -12.34 -25.19 -23.38
CA ALA A 55 -12.32 -23.79 -23.84
C ALA A 55 -12.79 -22.82 -22.74
N ASP A 56 -13.82 -23.17 -21.97
CA ASP A 56 -14.33 -22.34 -20.88
C ASP A 56 -13.31 -22.24 -19.74
N TYR A 57 -12.68 -23.36 -19.38
CA TYR A 57 -11.62 -23.38 -18.38
C TYR A 57 -10.43 -22.50 -18.80
N VAL A 58 -9.97 -22.62 -20.06
CA VAL A 58 -8.90 -21.79 -20.61
C VAL A 58 -9.31 -20.32 -20.63
N GLY A 59 -10.56 -20.02 -20.99
CA GLY A 59 -11.11 -18.66 -20.95
C GLY A 59 -11.09 -18.06 -19.55
N ALA A 60 -11.48 -18.82 -18.53
CA ALA A 60 -11.44 -18.39 -17.14
C ALA A 60 -9.99 -18.20 -16.64
N ALA A 61 -9.07 -19.08 -17.03
CA ALA A 61 -7.65 -18.95 -16.72
C ALA A 61 -7.03 -17.69 -17.36
N ASN A 62 -7.34 -17.42 -18.63
CA ASN A 62 -6.90 -16.21 -19.34
C ASN A 62 -7.47 -14.95 -18.70
N THR A 63 -8.74 -14.98 -18.28
CA THR A 63 -9.37 -13.87 -17.56
C THR A 63 -8.64 -13.56 -16.27
N ALA A 64 -8.33 -14.58 -15.46
CA ALA A 64 -7.56 -14.42 -14.23
C ALA A 64 -6.15 -13.86 -14.50
N ALA A 65 -5.47 -14.35 -15.53
CA ALA A 65 -4.15 -13.84 -15.92
C ALA A 65 -4.19 -12.36 -16.34
N ASN A 66 -5.17 -11.97 -17.18
CA ASN A 66 -5.34 -10.59 -17.64
C ASN A 66 -5.65 -9.64 -16.48
N VAL A 67 -6.54 -10.03 -15.56
CA VAL A 67 -6.85 -9.23 -14.36
C VAL A 67 -5.62 -9.08 -13.47
N ASN A 68 -4.81 -10.13 -13.31
CA ASN A 68 -3.56 -10.04 -12.56
C ASN A 68 -2.55 -9.06 -13.19
N VAL A 69 -2.43 -9.05 -14.53
CA VAL A 69 -1.60 -8.06 -15.24
C VAL A 69 -2.10 -6.63 -15.02
N LEU A 70 -3.41 -6.40 -15.07
CA LEU A 70 -4.00 -5.09 -14.76
C LEU A 70 -3.70 -4.65 -13.32
N TRP A 71 -3.85 -5.56 -12.35
CA TRP A 71 -3.50 -5.32 -10.96
C TRP A 71 -2.03 -4.97 -10.78
N LEU A 72 -1.11 -5.72 -11.42
CA LEU A 72 0.33 -5.45 -11.36
C LEU A 72 0.68 -4.05 -11.89
N MET A 73 0.06 -3.62 -12.99
CA MET A 73 0.27 -2.27 -13.54
C MET A 73 -0.24 -1.19 -12.58
N ALA A 74 -1.46 -1.36 -12.03
CA ALA A 74 -2.01 -0.41 -11.06
C ALA A 74 -1.15 -0.35 -9.79
N TYR A 75 -0.66 -1.49 -9.31
CA TYR A 75 0.22 -1.58 -8.15
C TYR A 75 1.56 -0.91 -8.41
N ALA A 76 2.18 -1.11 -9.57
CA ALA A 76 3.44 -0.45 -9.94
C ALA A 76 3.31 1.08 -9.94
N VAL A 77 2.23 1.61 -10.54
CA VAL A 77 1.94 3.05 -10.52
C VAL A 77 1.67 3.55 -9.10
N THR A 78 0.97 2.76 -8.27
CA THR A 78 0.77 3.07 -6.84
C THR A 78 2.10 3.16 -6.10
N CYS A 79 3.02 2.22 -6.31
CA CYS A 79 4.35 2.26 -5.72
C CYS A 79 5.12 3.51 -6.13
N VAL A 80 5.18 3.84 -7.42
CA VAL A 80 5.91 5.02 -7.92
C VAL A 80 5.35 6.31 -7.31
N THR A 81 4.03 6.45 -7.29
CA THR A 81 3.36 7.64 -6.73
C THR A 81 3.53 7.74 -5.22
N PHE A 82 3.42 6.61 -4.50
CA PHE A 82 3.67 6.56 -3.06
C PHE A 82 5.12 6.90 -2.71
N LEU A 83 6.11 6.32 -3.40
CA LEU A 83 7.53 6.62 -3.20
C LEU A 83 7.85 8.09 -3.49
N THR A 84 7.28 8.64 -4.57
CA THR A 84 7.42 10.06 -4.92
C THR A 84 6.82 10.95 -3.83
N TRP A 85 5.64 10.60 -3.32
CA TRP A 85 5.00 11.30 -2.22
C TRP A 85 5.85 11.20 -0.95
N SER A 86 6.31 10.01 -0.56
CA SER A 86 7.14 9.79 0.63
C SER A 86 8.43 10.59 0.58
N TRP A 87 9.09 10.66 -0.59
CA TRP A 87 10.29 11.46 -0.79
C TRP A 87 10.04 12.96 -0.58
N ARG A 88 8.95 13.49 -1.15
CA ARG A 88 8.55 14.89 -0.98
C ARG A 88 8.11 15.20 0.44
N ALA A 89 7.36 14.29 1.07
CA ALA A 89 6.94 14.42 2.45
C ALA A 89 8.14 14.44 3.39
N ARG A 90 9.17 13.62 3.10
CA ARG A 90 10.42 13.65 3.85
C ARG A 90 11.16 14.98 3.71
N LEU A 91 11.25 15.50 2.49
CA LEU A 91 11.84 16.81 2.22
C LEU A 91 11.19 17.93 3.05
N ASN A 92 9.86 17.96 3.04
CA ASN A 92 9.11 18.97 3.77
C ASN A 92 9.33 18.84 5.29
N ALA A 93 9.35 17.61 5.80
CA ALA A 93 9.59 17.35 7.21
C ALA A 93 10.96 17.87 7.69
N GLU A 94 12.02 17.72 6.88
CA GLU A 94 13.35 18.26 7.18
C GLU A 94 13.39 19.80 7.20
N GLN A 95 12.50 20.45 6.45
CA GLN A 95 12.39 21.91 6.41
C GLN A 95 11.53 22.47 7.55
N LEU A 96 10.52 21.71 8.00
CA LEU A 96 9.59 22.12 9.04
C LEU A 96 10.21 22.02 10.44
N THR A 97 11.17 21.12 10.65
CA THR A 97 11.69 20.84 11.98
C THR A 97 13.18 20.46 11.89
N PRO A 98 14.06 21.02 12.76
CA PRO A 98 15.48 20.70 12.77
C PRO A 98 15.81 19.33 13.41
N VAL A 99 14.79 18.60 13.87
CA VAL A 99 14.94 17.31 14.55
C VAL A 99 15.50 16.29 13.55
N PRO A 100 16.64 15.65 13.83
CA PRO A 100 17.22 14.67 12.93
C PRO A 100 16.34 13.42 12.86
N HIS A 101 16.16 12.93 11.64
CA HIS A 101 15.55 11.64 11.39
C HIS A 101 16.60 10.53 11.50
N ARG A 102 16.16 9.31 11.81
CA ARG A 102 17.03 8.15 12.08
C ARG A 102 17.70 7.60 10.83
N LEU A 103 17.05 7.71 9.68
CA LEU A 103 17.57 7.23 8.41
C LEU A 103 17.92 8.41 7.49
N ALA A 104 19.04 8.24 6.77
CA ALA A 104 19.41 9.14 5.69
C ALA A 104 18.31 9.16 4.61
N ARG A 105 18.16 10.30 3.95
CA ARG A 105 17.04 10.57 3.04
C ARG A 105 16.86 9.54 1.93
N GLY A 106 17.96 9.03 1.35
CA GLY A 106 17.96 7.99 0.32
C GLY A 106 17.20 6.71 0.69
N TRP A 107 17.15 6.38 1.98
CA TRP A 107 16.47 5.18 2.48
C TRP A 107 14.95 5.26 2.42
N VAL A 108 14.35 6.44 2.18
CA VAL A 108 12.91 6.55 1.92
C VAL A 108 12.50 5.77 0.66
N VAL A 109 13.40 5.69 -0.33
CA VAL A 109 13.17 4.97 -1.59
C VAL A 109 13.91 3.63 -1.61
N ALA A 110 15.17 3.59 -1.17
CA ALA A 110 15.96 2.36 -1.20
C ALA A 110 15.58 1.37 -0.07
N GLY A 111 14.97 1.85 1.01
CA GLY A 111 14.68 1.05 2.21
C GLY A 111 13.64 -0.04 2.00
N TRP A 112 12.92 -0.06 0.88
CA TRP A 112 11.88 -1.05 0.60
C TRP A 112 12.41 -2.47 0.36
N VAL A 113 13.73 -2.62 0.20
CA VAL A 113 14.41 -3.93 0.18
C VAL A 113 14.55 -4.52 1.59
N VAL A 114 14.60 -3.66 2.63
CA VAL A 114 14.77 -4.06 4.02
C VAL A 114 13.46 -3.82 4.78
N PRO A 115 12.73 -4.87 5.22
CA PRO A 115 11.41 -4.71 5.83
C PRO A 115 11.33 -3.70 6.98
N ALA A 116 12.37 -3.52 7.79
CA ALA A 116 12.31 -2.58 8.91
C ALA A 116 12.35 -1.08 8.48
N PHE A 117 12.91 -0.76 7.32
CA PHE A 117 13.27 0.62 6.98
C PHE A 117 12.09 1.51 6.57
N PRO A 118 11.08 1.04 5.81
CA PRO A 118 9.92 1.86 5.48
C PRO A 118 9.14 2.30 6.73
N LEU A 119 9.02 1.42 7.73
CA LEU A 119 8.41 1.75 9.01
C LEU A 119 9.16 2.89 9.72
N ILE A 120 10.49 2.76 9.83
CA ILE A 120 11.33 3.77 10.48
C ILE A 120 11.21 5.12 9.73
N ALA A 121 11.32 5.09 8.40
CA ALA A 121 11.24 6.28 7.56
C ALA A 121 9.90 7.01 7.71
N MET A 122 8.78 6.28 7.62
CA MET A 122 7.44 6.87 7.71
C MET A 122 7.06 7.28 9.13
N GLU A 123 7.54 6.56 10.17
CA GLU A 123 7.38 7.03 11.55
C GLU A 123 8.08 8.38 11.77
N ASP A 124 9.29 8.54 11.24
CA ASP A 124 10.02 9.79 11.40
C ASP A 124 9.32 10.92 10.65
N VAL A 125 8.94 10.72 9.39
CA VAL A 125 8.16 11.70 8.60
C VAL A 125 6.87 12.08 9.32
N TRP A 126 6.11 11.12 9.84
CA TRP A 126 4.88 11.39 10.59
C TRP A 126 5.15 12.29 11.80
N ARG A 127 6.17 11.96 12.58
CA ARG A 127 6.47 12.65 13.84
C ARG A 127 7.02 14.05 13.63
N THR A 128 7.89 14.26 12.64
CA THR A 128 8.50 15.57 12.37
C THR A 128 7.63 16.45 11.47
N SER A 129 6.58 15.91 10.84
CA SER A 129 5.59 16.73 10.14
C SER A 129 4.58 17.37 11.08
N ARG A 130 4.50 16.96 12.35
CA ARG A 130 3.51 17.45 13.29
C ARG A 130 3.70 18.94 13.60
N PRO A 131 2.62 19.72 13.76
CA PRO A 131 2.71 21.14 14.12
C PRO A 131 3.11 21.36 15.59
N ASP A 132 2.86 20.38 16.47
CA ASP A 132 3.06 20.45 17.92
C ASP A 132 4.44 19.93 18.38
N VAL A 133 5.46 19.93 17.51
CA VAL A 133 6.80 19.45 17.86
C VAL A 133 7.46 20.40 18.88
N PRO A 134 7.77 19.93 20.11
CA PRO A 134 8.41 20.77 21.12
C PRO A 134 9.80 21.24 20.70
N SER A 135 10.18 22.46 21.12
CA SER A 135 11.55 22.95 20.95
C SER A 135 12.54 22.16 21.81
N GLY A 136 13.77 21.96 21.33
CA GLY A 136 14.83 21.26 22.06
C GLY A 136 14.79 19.73 21.98
N VAL A 137 13.94 19.15 21.14
CA VAL A 137 13.94 17.70 20.89
C VAL A 137 15.18 17.30 20.07
N GLU A 138 16.01 16.40 20.62
CA GLU A 138 17.24 15.95 19.94
C GLU A 138 17.00 14.85 18.89
N HIS A 139 15.91 14.08 18.99
CA HIS A 139 15.69 12.90 18.15
C HIS A 139 14.21 12.67 17.85
N ALA A 140 13.86 12.29 16.61
CA ALA A 140 12.47 11.98 16.24
C ALA A 140 11.83 10.86 17.11
N ARG A 141 12.64 9.97 17.70
CA ARG A 141 12.17 8.87 18.55
C ARG A 141 11.48 9.34 19.84
N SER A 142 11.85 10.50 20.39
CA SER A 142 11.25 11.02 21.62
C SER A 142 9.87 11.67 21.41
N LEU A 143 9.49 11.94 20.15
CA LEU A 143 8.17 12.46 19.81
C LEU A 143 7.06 11.41 20.01
N PRO A 144 5.80 11.82 20.24
CA PRO A 144 4.69 10.90 20.47
C PRO A 144 4.55 9.86 19.36
N ARG A 145 4.13 8.65 19.73
CA ARG A 145 4.03 7.50 18.81
C ARG A 145 3.12 7.80 17.61
N ALA A 146 3.36 7.05 16.53
CA ALA A 146 2.61 7.11 15.27
C ALA A 146 1.82 5.79 15.06
N PRO A 147 0.76 5.53 15.85
CA PRO A 147 0.06 4.25 15.83
C PRO A 147 -0.51 3.92 14.44
N LEU A 148 -1.00 4.92 13.70
CA LEU A 148 -1.53 4.73 12.35
C LEU A 148 -0.48 4.18 11.37
N VAL A 149 0.75 4.71 11.42
CA VAL A 149 1.88 4.24 10.59
C VAL A 149 2.21 2.78 10.93
N ARG A 150 2.18 2.42 12.21
CA ARG A 150 2.45 1.04 12.65
C ARG A 150 1.37 0.06 12.19
N TYR A 151 0.10 0.43 12.34
CA TYR A 151 -1.01 -0.42 11.89
C TYR A 151 -1.01 -0.60 10.38
N TRP A 152 -0.77 0.48 9.63
CA TRP A 152 -0.58 0.41 8.19
C TRP A 152 0.55 -0.56 7.83
N TRP A 153 1.71 -0.42 8.48
CA TRP A 153 2.86 -1.27 8.19
C TRP A 153 2.62 -2.74 8.50
N CYS A 154 1.98 -3.05 9.64
CA CYS A 154 1.61 -4.42 9.99
C CYS A 154 0.65 -5.03 8.96
N ALA A 155 -0.36 -4.27 8.51
CA ALA A 155 -1.29 -4.73 7.47
C ALA A 155 -0.58 -4.95 6.12
N ALA A 156 0.30 -4.03 5.72
CA ALA A 156 1.09 -4.16 4.50
C ALA A 156 2.02 -5.38 4.55
N MET A 157 2.69 -5.61 5.68
CA MET A 157 3.56 -6.77 5.88
C MET A 157 2.77 -8.08 5.86
N ALA A 158 1.62 -8.14 6.52
CA ALA A 158 0.73 -9.30 6.47
C ALA A 158 0.30 -9.62 5.02
N CYS A 159 -0.02 -8.59 4.23
CA CYS A 159 -0.35 -8.75 2.82
C CYS A 159 0.82 -9.32 2.01
N VAL A 160 2.04 -8.81 2.20
CA VAL A 160 3.24 -9.30 1.50
C VAL A 160 3.52 -10.76 1.89
N LEU A 161 3.48 -11.08 3.18
CA LEU A 161 3.73 -12.44 3.67
C LEU A 161 2.70 -13.44 3.14
N ALA A 162 1.41 -13.07 3.11
CA ALA A 162 0.36 -13.89 2.52
C ALA A 162 0.59 -14.11 1.01
N GLY A 163 1.11 -13.11 0.31
CA GLY A 163 1.40 -13.22 -1.13
C GLY A 163 2.59 -14.14 -1.41
N VAL A 164 3.66 -14.01 -0.62
CA VAL A 164 4.82 -14.90 -0.69
C VAL A 164 4.42 -16.34 -0.36
N TRP A 165 3.60 -16.53 0.68
CA TRP A 165 3.07 -17.84 1.03
C TRP A 165 2.27 -18.44 -0.12
N LEU A 166 1.34 -17.69 -0.72
CA LEU A 166 0.56 -18.15 -1.86
C LEU A 166 1.45 -18.59 -3.03
N VAL A 167 2.43 -17.77 -3.41
CA VAL A 167 3.37 -18.12 -4.49
C VAL A 167 4.18 -19.37 -4.15
N ALA A 168 4.55 -19.56 -2.89
CA ALA A 168 5.31 -20.72 -2.44
C ALA A 168 4.47 -22.02 -2.37
N THR A 169 3.14 -21.92 -2.23
CA THR A 169 2.24 -23.08 -2.08
C THR A 169 1.42 -23.41 -3.32
N VAL A 170 1.41 -22.54 -4.34
CA VAL A 170 0.76 -22.86 -5.62
C VAL A 170 1.58 -23.96 -6.31
N GLU A 171 1.02 -25.16 -6.35
CA GLU A 171 1.57 -26.28 -7.12
C GLU A 171 1.29 -26.09 -8.61
N GLY A 172 2.14 -26.69 -9.47
CA GLY A 172 1.98 -26.63 -10.92
C GLY A 172 0.80 -27.46 -11.45
N GLU A 173 0.25 -28.36 -10.64
CA GLU A 173 -0.90 -29.19 -10.99
C GLU A 173 -2.22 -28.46 -10.68
N ALA A 174 -3.09 -28.36 -11.69
CA ALA A 174 -4.38 -27.69 -11.55
C ALA A 174 -5.44 -28.63 -10.94
N THR A 175 -5.33 -28.91 -9.64
CA THR A 175 -6.36 -29.64 -8.89
C THR A 175 -7.48 -28.70 -8.39
N LEU A 176 -8.66 -29.25 -8.10
CA LEU A 176 -9.78 -28.47 -7.55
C LEU A 176 -9.41 -27.83 -6.21
N ASP A 177 -8.73 -28.58 -5.34
CA ASP A 177 -8.27 -28.08 -4.03
C ASP A 177 -7.25 -26.94 -4.18
N ALA A 178 -6.31 -27.04 -5.13
CA ALA A 178 -5.37 -25.97 -5.42
C ALA A 178 -6.08 -24.70 -5.90
N LEU A 179 -7.10 -24.82 -6.75
CA LEU A 179 -7.91 -23.70 -7.22
C LEU A 179 -8.74 -23.07 -6.09
N LEU A 180 -9.34 -23.88 -5.21
CA LEU A 180 -10.06 -23.40 -4.03
C LEU A 180 -9.14 -22.64 -3.06
N ASN A 181 -7.97 -23.20 -2.80
CA ASN A 181 -6.94 -22.59 -1.94
C ASN A 181 -6.47 -21.25 -2.54
N THR A 182 -6.25 -21.22 -3.86
CA THR A 182 -5.89 -19.99 -4.58
C THR A 182 -6.98 -18.94 -4.46
N ALA A 183 -8.25 -19.29 -4.70
CA ALA A 183 -9.37 -18.37 -4.60
C ALA A 183 -9.54 -17.82 -3.17
N SER A 184 -9.41 -18.68 -2.16
CA SER A 184 -9.46 -18.30 -0.75
C SER A 184 -8.31 -17.37 -0.36
N ALA A 185 -7.08 -17.67 -0.80
CA ALA A 185 -5.92 -16.83 -0.56
C ALA A 185 -6.03 -15.47 -1.25
N MET A 186 -6.54 -15.42 -2.47
CA MET A 186 -6.83 -14.17 -3.19
C MET A 186 -7.86 -13.31 -2.44
N THR A 187 -8.86 -13.91 -1.80
CA THR A 187 -9.79 -13.18 -0.91
C THR A 187 -9.06 -12.55 0.27
N VAL A 188 -8.24 -13.34 0.99
CA VAL A 188 -7.46 -12.85 2.14
C VAL A 188 -6.55 -11.69 1.73
N LEU A 189 -5.85 -11.84 0.60
CA LEU A 189 -4.97 -10.81 0.05
C LEU A 189 -5.73 -9.52 -0.30
N ALA A 190 -6.88 -9.63 -0.97
CA ALA A 190 -7.69 -8.46 -1.30
C ALA A 190 -8.18 -7.72 -0.04
N VAL A 191 -8.56 -8.44 1.01
CA VAL A 191 -8.93 -7.84 2.31
C VAL A 191 -7.73 -7.14 2.95
N LEU A 192 -6.59 -7.82 3.08
CA LEU A 192 -5.39 -7.25 3.70
C LEU A 192 -4.89 -6.01 2.94
N GLN A 193 -4.90 -6.06 1.60
CA GLN A 193 -4.55 -4.92 0.76
C GLN A 193 -5.52 -3.74 0.99
N THR A 194 -6.82 -4.01 1.07
CA THR A 194 -7.84 -2.98 1.32
C THR A 194 -7.67 -2.34 2.70
N VAL A 195 -7.39 -3.14 3.73
CA VAL A 195 -7.09 -2.64 5.08
C VAL A 195 -5.81 -1.78 5.06
N ALA A 196 -4.74 -2.25 4.41
CA ALA A 196 -3.51 -1.47 4.28
C ALA A 196 -3.76 -0.14 3.57
N ALA A 197 -4.48 -0.13 2.44
CA ALA A 197 -4.86 1.10 1.74
C ALA A 197 -5.72 2.02 2.61
N GLY A 198 -6.71 1.46 3.31
CA GLY A 198 -7.59 2.19 4.22
C GLY A 198 -6.87 2.87 5.39
N LEU A 199 -5.71 2.35 5.82
CA LEU A 199 -4.84 2.96 6.81
C LEU A 199 -3.82 3.93 6.18
N ALA A 200 -3.35 3.64 4.96
CA ALA A 200 -2.39 4.47 4.24
C ALA A 200 -2.98 5.81 3.80
N VAL A 201 -4.21 5.82 3.28
CA VAL A 201 -4.88 7.05 2.80
C VAL A 201 -5.04 8.11 3.91
N PRO A 202 -5.61 7.83 5.10
CA PRO A 202 -5.67 8.82 6.16
C PRO A 202 -4.27 9.21 6.64
N MET A 203 -3.30 8.30 6.63
CA MET A 203 -1.90 8.62 6.96
C MET A 203 -1.33 9.67 6.00
N ILE A 204 -1.46 9.44 4.69
CA ILE A 204 -1.03 10.34 3.62
C ILE A 204 -1.72 11.71 3.75
N ARG A 205 -3.04 11.71 3.92
CA ARG A 205 -3.84 12.93 4.04
C ARG A 205 -3.44 13.74 5.27
N GLN A 206 -3.21 13.09 6.41
CA GLN A 206 -2.84 13.78 7.64
C GLN A 206 -1.46 14.43 7.53
N ILE A 207 -0.45 13.70 7.06
CA ILE A 207 0.90 14.26 6.84
C ILE A 207 0.82 15.42 5.84
N THR A 208 0.09 15.25 4.75
CA THR A 208 -0.06 16.29 3.72
C THR A 208 -0.74 17.54 4.29
N ARG A 209 -1.73 17.39 5.18
CA ARG A 209 -2.38 18.51 5.87
C ARG A 209 -1.41 19.27 6.74
N TRP A 210 -0.62 18.58 7.57
CA TRP A 210 0.35 19.25 8.43
C TRP A 210 1.46 19.97 7.65
N GLN A 211 1.79 19.49 6.45
CA GLN A 211 2.79 20.10 5.57
C GLN A 211 2.22 21.17 4.63
N SER A 212 0.91 21.45 4.69
CA SER A 212 0.28 22.44 3.84
C SER A 212 0.51 23.86 4.38
N PRO A 213 0.83 24.86 3.53
CA PRO A 213 1.12 26.23 3.97
C PRO A 213 0.00 26.94 4.74
N ASN A 214 -1.23 26.40 4.71
CA ASN A 214 -2.44 27.05 5.19
C ASN A 214 -3.00 26.45 6.50
N THR A 215 -2.24 25.69 7.28
CA THR A 215 -2.70 25.29 8.62
C THR A 215 -2.64 26.51 9.55
N PRO A 216 -3.78 27.10 9.97
CA PRO A 216 -3.75 28.15 10.98
C PRO A 216 -3.17 27.55 12.27
N PRO A 217 -2.35 28.28 13.05
CA PRO A 217 -2.02 27.84 14.39
C PRO A 217 -3.34 27.66 15.15
N GLU A 218 -3.61 26.45 15.65
CA GLU A 218 -4.72 26.25 16.57
C GLU A 218 -4.42 27.11 17.81
N LEU A 219 -5.28 28.10 18.04
CA LEU A 219 -5.26 28.92 19.26
C LEU A 219 -5.66 28.00 20.42
N HIS A 220 -4.67 27.51 21.15
CA HIS A 220 -4.84 26.96 22.51
C HIS A 220 -4.37 28.00 23.52
#